data_AF-A0A8G1W3F5-F1
#
_entry.id   AF-A0A8G1W3F5-F1
#
_cell.length_a   1.000
_cell.length_b   1.000
_cell.length_c   1.000
_cell.angle_alpha   90.00
_cell.angle_beta   90.00
_cell.angle_gamma   90.00
#
_symmetry.space_group_name_H-M   'P 1'
#
loop_
_entity.id
_entity.type
_entity.pdbx_description
1 polymer ?
#
loop_
_entity_poly.entity_id
_entity_poly.type
_entity_poly.pdbx_seq_one_letter_code
_entity_poly.pdbx_strand_id
1 'polypeptide(L)'
;MSYLSTRTLNPPPGCINWDHRALQPPPWVLTILPPTTRKLIDRCYLLAYNSLCVQRHVETCFAARYKALCPGAFPSSSTDPSINPTTPAAEPAPSPDTATAAATATATAPPPKPNPATLITHTQSIDRLFNWRRDYIPGSPTLAPSAKIPRSAVRFHVDRAAFAAYAARYTAQLDMYLTTYYRRYREAVAAVERSIVLLRSGGGTGSNEAGEAGQGECGRNGNKDTEKAREMRELDCRQLEWWWGTVFLRDMMRWERRIPLLRMPAFEVVVGEVYEAVRGAVEEGEEEVVWEEGGFGGYDLNCGR
;
A
#
# COMPACT_ATOMS: atom_id res chain seq x y z
N MET A 1 23.23 13.15 10.02
CA MET A 1 22.27 12.96 8.92
C MET A 1 20.84 13.02 9.45
N SER A 2 20.39 14.09 10.11
CA SER A 2 19.00 14.10 10.62
C SER A 2 18.02 13.96 9.44
N TYR A 3 17.20 12.92 9.29
CA TYR A 3 17.18 11.47 9.71
C TYR A 3 15.77 10.90 9.48
N LEU A 4 14.88 11.73 8.95
CA LEU A 4 13.43 11.64 9.12
C LEU A 4 12.81 10.82 8.05
N SER A 5 13.15 9.53 8.12
CA SER A 5 12.70 8.50 7.20
C SER A 5 12.73 9.05 5.78
N THR A 6 13.90 9.19 5.17
CA THR A 6 13.92 9.19 3.70
C THR A 6 13.03 8.01 3.28
N ARG A 7 11.84 8.21 2.73
CA ARG A 7 11.14 7.11 2.06
C ARG A 7 10.75 5.96 3.02
N THR A 8 9.68 6.07 3.81
CA THR A 8 9.13 4.98 4.69
C THR A 8 9.18 3.59 4.07
N LEU A 9 9.04 3.54 2.75
CA LEU A 9 9.49 2.44 1.94
C LEU A 9 10.34 3.02 0.80
N ASN A 10 11.45 2.35 0.45
CA ASN A 10 12.26 2.70 -0.72
C ASN A 10 12.08 1.61 -1.80
N PRO A 11 11.52 1.92 -2.98
CA PRO A 11 11.00 3.23 -3.44
C PRO A 11 9.66 3.60 -2.76
N PRO A 12 9.21 4.87 -2.85
CA PRO A 12 7.97 5.32 -2.20
C PRO A 12 6.74 4.48 -2.56
N PRO A 13 5.68 4.48 -1.73
CA PRO A 13 4.42 3.82 -2.05
C PRO A 13 3.93 4.16 -3.46
N GLY A 14 3.58 3.13 -4.22
CA GLY A 14 3.10 3.28 -5.60
C GLY A 14 4.16 3.55 -6.67
N CYS A 15 5.45 3.60 -6.32
CA CYS A 15 6.55 3.74 -7.28
C CYS A 15 7.10 2.39 -7.78
N ILE A 16 6.63 1.27 -7.21
CA ILE A 16 6.93 -0.07 -7.75
C ILE A 16 5.94 -0.34 -8.89
N ASN A 17 6.46 -0.47 -10.11
CA ASN A 17 5.66 -0.77 -11.28
C ASN A 17 5.49 -2.30 -11.43
N TRP A 18 4.26 -2.76 -11.66
CA TRP A 18 4.00 -4.12 -12.09
C TRP A 18 4.18 -4.18 -13.61
N ASP A 19 5.32 -4.70 -14.05
CA ASP A 19 5.58 -4.87 -15.47
C ASP A 19 4.91 -6.17 -15.96
N HIS A 20 3.70 -6.01 -16.50
CA HIS A 20 2.96 -7.13 -17.09
C HIS A 20 3.77 -7.86 -18.17
N ARG A 21 4.65 -7.18 -18.92
CA ARG A 21 5.41 -7.82 -20.00
C ARG A 21 6.57 -8.62 -19.45
N ALA A 22 7.27 -8.10 -18.44
CA ALA A 22 8.38 -8.80 -17.81
C ALA A 22 7.92 -10.03 -17.00
N LEU A 23 6.74 -9.95 -16.38
CA LEU A 23 6.22 -10.99 -15.49
C LEU A 23 5.37 -12.05 -16.17
N GLN A 24 5.09 -11.92 -17.47
CA GLN A 24 4.46 -12.99 -18.23
C GLN A 24 5.49 -14.08 -18.56
N PRO A 25 5.11 -15.37 -18.48
CA PRO A 25 5.96 -16.43 -18.98
C PRO A 25 6.19 -16.23 -20.48
N PRO A 26 7.40 -16.52 -20.99
CA PRO A 26 7.66 -16.51 -22.42
C PRO A 26 6.62 -17.36 -23.17
N PRO A 27 6.10 -16.93 -24.34
CA PRO A 27 4.99 -17.62 -25.02
C PRO A 27 5.26 -19.11 -25.31
N TRP A 28 6.51 -19.44 -25.63
CA TRP A 28 6.93 -20.82 -25.91
C TRP A 28 6.96 -21.67 -24.61
N VAL A 29 7.12 -21.08 -23.42
CA VAL A 29 6.98 -21.79 -22.13
C VAL A 29 5.52 -22.22 -21.93
N LEU A 30 4.55 -21.44 -22.41
CA LEU A 30 3.15 -21.81 -22.29
C LEU A 30 2.77 -22.99 -23.22
N THR A 31 3.47 -23.17 -24.35
CA THR A 31 3.16 -24.25 -25.29
C THR A 31 3.58 -25.64 -24.79
N ILE A 32 4.60 -25.70 -23.93
CA ILE A 32 5.16 -26.94 -23.38
C ILE A 32 4.47 -27.39 -22.08
N LEU A 33 3.76 -26.47 -21.43
CA LEU A 33 3.16 -26.71 -20.12
C LEU A 33 1.80 -27.44 -20.20
N PRO A 34 1.55 -28.43 -19.33
CA PRO A 34 0.23 -29.01 -19.21
C PRO A 34 -0.84 -27.96 -18.92
N PRO A 35 -2.08 -28.15 -19.40
CA PRO A 35 -3.18 -27.21 -19.17
C PRO A 35 -3.41 -26.92 -17.68
N THR A 36 -3.17 -27.89 -16.82
CA THR A 36 -3.27 -27.77 -15.36
C THR A 36 -2.24 -26.78 -14.81
N THR A 37 -0.97 -26.91 -15.19
CA THR A 37 0.10 -26.01 -14.77
C THR A 37 -0.10 -24.59 -15.28
N ARG A 38 -0.54 -24.43 -16.54
CA ARG A 38 -0.88 -23.11 -17.09
C ARG A 38 -1.93 -22.38 -16.26
N LYS A 39 -3.04 -23.06 -15.95
CA LYS A 39 -4.10 -22.51 -15.08
C LYS A 39 -3.59 -22.12 -13.70
N LEU A 40 -2.64 -22.87 -13.13
CA LEU A 40 -2.02 -22.53 -11.84
C LEU A 40 -1.17 -21.27 -11.94
N ILE A 41 -0.37 -21.13 -13.00
CA ILE A 41 0.44 -19.92 -13.25
C ILE A 41 -0.47 -18.70 -13.45
N ASP A 42 -1.50 -18.81 -14.29
CA ASP A 42 -2.46 -17.72 -14.53
C ASP A 42 -3.15 -17.28 -13.23
N ARG A 43 -3.61 -18.26 -12.43
CA ARG A 43 -4.22 -17.99 -11.13
C ARG A 43 -3.24 -17.34 -10.16
N CYS A 44 -2.00 -17.82 -10.12
CA CYS A 44 -0.96 -17.24 -9.27
C CYS A 44 -0.66 -15.79 -9.67
N TYR A 45 -0.57 -15.52 -10.97
CA TYR A 45 -0.36 -14.18 -11.52
C TYR A 45 -1.47 -13.21 -11.08
N LEU A 46 -2.73 -13.62 -11.23
CA LEU A 46 -3.88 -12.81 -10.80
C LEU A 46 -3.88 -12.53 -9.29
N LEU A 47 -3.58 -13.55 -8.49
CA LEU A 47 -3.53 -13.41 -7.03
C LEU A 47 -2.35 -12.54 -6.57
N ALA A 48 -1.21 -12.64 -7.23
CA ALA A 48 -0.06 -11.77 -7.00
C ALA A 48 -0.39 -10.31 -7.32
N TYR A 49 -1.01 -10.05 -8.47
CA TYR A 49 -1.45 -8.70 -8.84
C TYR A 49 -2.45 -8.12 -7.85
N ASN A 50 -3.45 -8.90 -7.44
CA ASN A 50 -4.43 -8.47 -6.45
C ASN A 50 -3.78 -8.21 -5.08
N SER A 51 -2.86 -9.07 -4.66
CA SER A 51 -2.10 -8.88 -3.42
C SER A 51 -1.30 -7.57 -3.44
N LEU A 52 -0.64 -7.26 -4.56
CA LEU A 52 0.05 -5.98 -4.73
C LEU A 52 -0.90 -4.79 -4.67
N CYS A 53 -2.04 -4.84 -5.36
CA CYS A 53 -2.99 -3.73 -5.36
C CYS A 53 -3.43 -3.39 -3.93
N VAL A 54 -3.72 -4.41 -3.13
CA VAL A 54 -4.08 -4.24 -1.72
C VAL A 54 -2.88 -3.78 -0.89
N GLN A 55 -1.69 -4.34 -1.11
CA GLN A 55 -0.46 -3.89 -0.45
C GLN A 55 -0.23 -2.40 -0.70
N ARG A 56 -0.33 -1.93 -1.95
CA ARG A 56 -0.19 -0.52 -2.32
C ARG A 56 -1.19 0.38 -1.58
N HIS A 57 -2.42 -0.09 -1.42
CA HIS A 57 -3.42 0.62 -0.61
C HIS A 57 -2.98 0.73 0.85
N VAL A 58 -2.54 -0.37 1.46
CA VAL A 58 -2.02 -0.39 2.84
C VAL A 58 -0.79 0.52 2.98
N GLU A 59 0.14 0.50 2.03
CA GLU A 59 1.30 1.40 2.00
C GLU A 59 0.90 2.88 1.93
N THR A 60 -0.15 3.19 1.17
CA THR A 60 -0.69 4.55 1.05
C THR A 60 -1.33 4.99 2.37
N CYS A 61 -2.10 4.11 3.01
CA CYS A 61 -2.62 4.35 4.35
C CYS A 61 -1.45 4.58 5.32
N PHE A 62 -0.45 3.70 5.36
CA PHE A 62 0.71 3.83 6.24
C PHE A 62 1.42 5.19 6.10
N ALA A 63 1.56 5.70 4.88
CA ALA A 63 2.12 7.03 4.64
C ALA A 63 1.25 8.18 5.17
N ALA A 64 -0.07 7.98 5.23
CA ALA A 64 -1.03 8.95 5.74
C ALA A 64 -1.07 9.03 7.28
N ARG A 65 -0.32 8.20 8.01
CA ARG A 65 -0.30 8.19 9.48
C ARG A 65 0.04 9.55 10.12
N TYR A 66 0.88 10.35 9.47
CA TYR A 66 1.22 11.69 9.96
C TYR A 66 0.02 12.63 9.92
N LYS A 67 -0.82 12.51 8.88
CA LYS A 67 -2.06 13.29 8.75
C LYS A 67 -3.08 12.88 9.82
N ALA A 68 -3.05 11.62 10.24
CA ALA A 68 -3.92 11.04 11.25
C ALA A 68 -3.70 11.58 12.68
N LEU A 69 -2.64 12.37 12.92
CA LEU A 69 -2.42 12.99 14.22
C LEU A 69 -3.46 14.10 14.53
N CYS A 70 -4.23 14.59 13.55
CA CYS A 70 -5.27 15.59 13.80
C CYS A 70 -6.67 14.96 13.81
N PRO A 71 -7.54 15.34 14.77
CA PRO A 71 -8.96 15.00 14.72
C PRO A 71 -9.59 15.45 13.39
N GLY A 72 -10.47 14.62 12.82
CA GLY A 72 -11.19 14.96 11.58
C GLY A 72 -10.36 14.88 10.29
N ALA A 73 -9.08 14.48 10.35
CA ALA A 73 -8.25 14.29 9.14
C ALA A 73 -8.80 13.23 8.18
N PHE A 74 -9.64 12.31 8.69
CA PHE A 74 -10.41 11.39 7.88
C PHE A 74 -11.87 11.49 8.34
N PRO A 75 -12.81 11.89 7.47
CA PRO A 75 -14.21 11.74 7.80
C PRO A 75 -14.45 10.26 8.11
N SER A 76 -15.20 9.98 9.17
CA SER A 76 -15.70 8.65 9.49
C SER A 76 -16.61 8.18 8.35
N SER A 77 -16.01 7.73 7.25
CA SER A 77 -16.70 7.05 6.15
C SER A 77 -17.08 5.67 6.67
N SER A 78 -18.27 5.64 7.27
CA SER A 78 -19.17 4.52 7.17
C SER A 78 -19.45 4.32 5.68
N THR A 79 -18.79 3.35 5.06
CA THR A 79 -19.16 2.85 3.75
C THR A 79 -19.03 1.34 3.83
N ASP A 80 -20.07 0.75 4.39
CA ASP A 80 -20.45 -0.63 4.14
C ASP A 80 -20.72 -0.80 2.63
N PRO A 81 -20.11 -1.77 1.95
CA PRO A 81 -20.51 -2.14 0.61
C PRO A 81 -21.67 -3.14 0.71
N SER A 82 -22.91 -2.66 0.83
CA SER A 82 -24.10 -3.52 0.75
C SER A 82 -25.17 -2.93 -0.17
N ILE A 83 -25.11 -3.40 -1.42
CA ILE A 83 -26.19 -3.76 -2.36
C ILE A 83 -27.60 -3.13 -2.12
N ASN A 84 -28.00 -2.29 -3.07
CA ASN A 84 -29.33 -1.73 -3.42
C ASN A 84 -30.46 -2.81 -3.56
N PRO A 85 -31.80 -2.50 -3.55
CA PRO A 85 -32.44 -1.59 -4.54
C PRO A 85 -33.77 -0.83 -4.20
N THR A 86 -34.01 0.26 -4.96
CA THR A 86 -35.27 0.79 -5.58
C THR A 86 -36.55 0.94 -4.73
N THR A 87 -37.15 2.14 -4.57
CA THR A 87 -38.33 2.69 -5.33
C THR A 87 -38.89 3.97 -4.63
N PRO A 88 -39.58 4.92 -5.33
CA PRO A 88 -39.53 6.35 -5.02
C PRO A 88 -40.85 7.02 -4.53
N ALA A 89 -40.71 8.33 -4.25
CA ALA A 89 -41.68 9.44 -4.37
C ALA A 89 -42.74 9.65 -3.27
N ALA A 90 -42.64 10.81 -2.58
CA ALA A 90 -43.78 11.65 -2.19
C ALA A 90 -43.31 13.09 -1.82
N GLU A 91 -43.84 14.08 -2.51
CA GLU A 91 -43.98 15.52 -2.18
C GLU A 91 -45.50 15.77 -1.94
N PRO A 92 -46.06 16.96 -1.57
CA PRO A 92 -45.54 18.16 -0.87
C PRO A 92 -46.46 18.69 0.30
N ALA A 93 -45.89 19.60 1.12
CA ALA A 93 -46.46 20.83 1.75
C ALA A 93 -47.69 20.74 2.73
N PRO A 94 -48.12 21.82 3.46
CA PRO A 94 -47.61 23.20 3.59
C PRO A 94 -47.47 23.77 5.04
N SER A 95 -46.93 24.99 5.12
CA SER A 95 -46.80 25.92 6.26
C SER A 95 -48.14 26.38 6.89
N PRO A 96 -48.11 27.14 8.01
CA PRO A 96 -48.38 28.58 7.86
C PRO A 96 -47.59 29.54 8.78
N ASP A 97 -47.74 30.82 8.42
CA ASP A 97 -47.08 32.06 8.84
C ASP A 97 -47.30 32.50 10.30
N THR A 98 -46.44 33.38 10.83
CA THR A 98 -46.83 34.61 11.56
C THR A 98 -45.68 35.64 11.55
N ALA A 99 -46.07 36.93 11.57
CA ALA A 99 -45.39 38.11 11.08
C ALA A 99 -44.35 38.83 11.98
N THR A 100 -43.44 39.55 11.29
CA THR A 100 -42.95 40.94 11.44
C THR A 100 -43.05 41.69 12.78
N ALA A 101 -41.91 42.19 13.27
CA ALA A 101 -41.75 43.57 13.77
C ALA A 101 -40.25 43.97 13.86
N ALA A 102 -39.96 45.20 13.46
CA ALA A 102 -38.64 45.83 13.40
C ALA A 102 -38.33 46.65 14.66
N ALA A 103 -37.04 46.78 15.03
CA ALA A 103 -36.49 47.98 15.67
C ALA A 103 -34.94 47.94 15.82
N THR A 104 -34.30 48.87 15.11
CA THR A 104 -33.25 49.80 15.55
C THR A 104 -31.85 49.33 15.99
N ALA A 105 -30.88 49.97 15.35
CA ALA A 105 -29.42 49.88 15.42
C ALA A 105 -28.75 50.02 16.80
N THR A 106 -27.63 49.31 16.96
CA THR A 106 -26.40 49.90 17.51
C THR A 106 -25.20 49.32 16.77
N ALA A 107 -24.42 50.21 16.16
CA ALA A 107 -23.15 49.89 15.52
C ALA A 107 -22.12 49.47 16.58
N THR A 108 -21.56 48.29 16.41
CA THR A 108 -20.25 47.95 16.97
C THR A 108 -19.55 47.13 15.91
N ALA A 109 -18.49 47.70 15.33
CA ALA A 109 -17.70 47.03 14.30
C ALA A 109 -17.18 45.70 14.86
N PRO A 110 -17.47 44.55 14.22
CA PRO A 110 -16.87 43.29 14.63
C PRO A 110 -15.36 43.36 14.36
N PRO A 111 -14.51 42.78 15.23
CA PRO A 111 -13.09 42.60 14.89
C PRO A 111 -12.99 41.86 13.55
N PRO A 112 -11.98 42.16 12.71
CA PRO A 112 -11.87 41.55 11.40
C PRO A 112 -11.90 40.03 11.57
N LYS A 113 -12.97 39.40 11.06
CA LYS A 113 -13.07 37.95 10.99
C LYS A 113 -11.82 37.50 10.21
N PRO A 114 -10.95 36.64 10.78
CA PRO A 114 -9.82 36.13 10.02
C PRO A 114 -10.39 35.49 8.76
N ASN A 115 -9.95 35.97 7.60
CA ASN A 115 -10.38 35.46 6.30
C ASN A 115 -10.20 33.92 6.33
N PRO A 116 -11.26 33.12 6.10
CA PRO A 116 -11.13 31.66 6.07
C PRO A 116 -10.25 31.17 4.91
N ALA A 117 -9.89 32.07 3.98
CA ALA A 117 -9.04 31.82 2.83
C ALA A 117 -7.54 31.57 3.14
N THR A 118 -7.09 31.68 4.40
CA THR A 118 -5.66 31.50 4.75
C THR A 118 -5.38 30.58 5.94
N LEU A 119 -6.37 29.83 6.45
CA LEU A 119 -6.09 28.83 7.49
C LEU A 119 -5.48 27.56 6.85
N ILE A 120 -4.15 27.51 6.85
CA ILE A 120 -3.41 26.28 6.51
C ILE A 120 -3.80 25.19 7.50
N THR A 121 -4.27 24.05 7.00
CA THR A 121 -4.66 22.90 7.82
C THR A 121 -3.46 22.07 8.24
N HIS A 122 -3.63 21.21 9.25
CA HIS A 122 -2.59 20.24 9.63
C HIS A 122 -2.15 19.37 8.45
N THR A 123 -3.10 18.86 7.68
CA THR A 123 -2.81 18.02 6.51
C THR A 123 -1.98 18.76 5.46
N GLN A 124 -2.31 20.02 5.17
CA GLN A 124 -1.56 20.86 4.23
C GLN A 124 -0.15 21.15 4.75
N SER A 125 -0.01 21.35 6.07
CA SER A 125 1.30 21.57 6.71
C SER A 125 2.19 20.33 6.61
N ILE A 126 1.63 19.14 6.86
CA ILE A 126 2.31 17.86 6.67
C ILE A 126 2.73 17.67 5.21
N ASP A 127 1.83 17.90 4.25
CA ASP A 127 2.17 17.79 2.83
C ASP A 127 3.29 18.77 2.44
N ARG A 128 3.22 20.02 2.88
CA ARG A 128 4.25 21.03 2.64
C ARG A 128 5.60 20.63 3.26
N LEU A 129 5.58 20.13 4.49
CA LEU A 129 6.76 19.69 5.23
C LEU A 129 7.48 18.55 4.49
N PHE A 130 6.75 17.52 4.08
CA PHE A 130 7.33 16.36 3.40
C PHE A 130 7.66 16.61 1.91
N ASN A 131 7.09 17.65 1.29
CA ASN A 131 7.41 18.05 -0.08
C ASN A 131 8.56 19.06 -0.20
N TRP A 132 8.94 19.74 0.89
CA TRP A 132 9.88 20.86 0.91
C TRP A 132 11.21 20.66 0.16
N ARG A 133 11.78 19.45 0.19
CA ARG A 133 13.06 19.12 -0.44
C ARG A 133 12.94 18.25 -1.70
N ARG A 134 11.74 17.96 -2.19
CA ARG A 134 11.57 17.05 -3.34
C ARG A 134 12.26 17.54 -4.61
N ASP A 135 12.40 18.86 -4.77
CA ASP A 135 12.98 19.47 -5.96
C ASP A 135 14.50 19.69 -5.87
N TYR A 136 15.12 19.45 -4.70
CA TYR A 136 16.56 19.63 -4.54
C TYR A 136 17.34 18.36 -4.92
N ILE A 137 18.06 18.42 -6.04
CA ILE A 137 19.00 17.37 -6.48
C ILE A 137 20.42 17.77 -6.02
N PRO A 138 21.03 17.09 -5.04
CA PRO A 138 22.41 17.36 -4.65
C PRO A 138 23.35 17.18 -5.85
N GLY A 139 24.10 18.22 -6.20
CA GLY A 139 25.06 18.19 -7.31
C GLY A 139 24.56 18.79 -8.63
N SER A 140 23.32 19.28 -8.69
CA SER A 140 22.89 20.17 -9.78
C SER A 140 23.25 21.62 -9.43
N PRO A 141 24.22 22.27 -10.11
CA PRO A 141 24.67 23.62 -9.76
C PRO A 141 23.63 24.71 -10.05
N THR A 142 22.52 24.38 -10.72
CA THR A 142 21.47 25.34 -11.11
C THR A 142 20.30 25.42 -10.14
N LEU A 143 20.22 24.56 -9.13
CA LEU A 143 19.15 24.58 -8.13
C LEU A 143 19.71 25.03 -6.78
N ALA A 144 19.30 26.22 -6.35
CA ALA A 144 19.57 26.68 -4.99
C ALA A 144 18.91 25.72 -3.97
N PRO A 145 19.50 25.54 -2.77
CA PRO A 145 18.85 24.81 -1.69
C PRO A 145 17.44 25.36 -1.43
N SER A 146 16.44 24.48 -1.22
CA SER A 146 15.09 24.91 -0.86
C SER A 146 15.13 25.83 0.36
N ALA A 147 14.62 27.05 0.23
CA ALA A 147 14.51 27.99 1.35
C ALA A 147 13.64 27.37 2.46
N LYS A 148 14.04 27.52 3.72
CA LYS A 148 13.29 26.98 4.87
C LYS A 148 11.83 27.48 4.86
N ILE A 149 10.93 26.69 5.43
CA ILE A 149 9.52 27.04 5.53
C ILE A 149 9.35 28.07 6.67
N PRO A 150 8.69 29.21 6.44
CA PRO A 150 8.34 30.13 7.53
C PRO A 150 7.40 29.45 8.53
N ARG A 151 7.63 29.67 9.84
CA ARG A 151 6.82 29.06 10.92
C ARG A 151 5.33 29.39 10.82
N SER A 152 5.00 30.63 10.44
CA SER A 152 3.61 31.08 10.22
C SER A 152 2.89 30.33 9.10
N ALA A 153 3.63 29.60 8.27
CA ALA A 153 3.12 28.88 7.11
C ALA A 153 2.84 27.40 7.40
N VAL A 154 2.95 26.95 8.66
CA VAL A 154 2.64 25.59 9.11
C VAL A 154 1.83 25.61 10.41
N ARG A 155 0.90 24.67 10.54
CA ARG A 155 0.14 24.38 11.76
C ARG A 155 0.11 22.88 11.99
N PHE A 156 0.43 22.45 13.21
CA PHE A 156 0.42 21.04 13.59
C PHE A 156 -0.55 20.83 14.74
N HIS A 157 -1.39 19.80 14.62
CA HIS A 157 -2.26 19.34 15.69
C HIS A 157 -1.90 17.89 15.97
N VAL A 158 -1.62 17.59 17.23
CA VAL A 158 -1.21 16.27 17.68
C VAL A 158 -2.21 15.78 18.72
N ASP A 159 -3.02 14.82 18.32
CA ASP A 159 -4.00 14.14 19.16
C ASP A 159 -3.68 12.64 19.19
N ARG A 160 -3.42 12.15 20.40
CA ARG A 160 -3.16 10.74 20.67
C ARG A 160 -4.40 9.87 20.43
N ALA A 161 -5.60 10.37 20.75
CA ALA A 161 -6.84 9.63 20.56
C ALA A 161 -7.17 9.45 19.07
N ALA A 162 -7.05 10.52 18.27
CA ALA A 162 -7.17 10.44 16.81
C ALA A 162 -6.18 9.43 16.21
N PHE A 163 -4.90 9.48 16.62
CA PHE A 163 -3.90 8.53 16.16
C PHE A 163 -4.22 7.09 16.57
N ALA A 164 -4.64 6.85 17.82
CA ALA A 164 -4.98 5.52 18.31
C ALA A 164 -6.16 4.91 17.52
N ALA A 165 -7.20 5.71 17.24
CA ALA A 165 -8.35 5.28 16.43
C ALA A 165 -7.92 4.93 14.99
N TYR A 166 -7.04 5.74 14.41
CA TYR A 166 -6.47 5.47 13.10
C TYR A 166 -5.60 4.20 13.09
N ALA A 167 -4.71 4.04 14.07
CA ALA A 167 -3.82 2.89 14.21
C ALA A 167 -4.60 1.58 14.35
N ALA A 168 -5.71 1.58 15.09
CA ALA A 168 -6.59 0.42 15.21
C ALA A 168 -7.22 0.04 13.85
N ARG A 169 -7.78 1.02 13.12
CA ARG A 169 -8.33 0.81 11.77
C ARG A 169 -7.28 0.29 10.79
N TYR A 170 -6.09 0.90 10.80
CA TYR A 170 -4.99 0.50 9.95
C TYR A 170 -4.53 -0.94 10.27
N THR A 171 -4.42 -1.28 11.55
CA THR A 171 -4.01 -2.63 11.97
C THR A 171 -5.01 -3.68 11.47
N ALA A 172 -6.31 -3.39 11.54
CA ALA A 172 -7.34 -4.27 10.98
C ALA A 172 -7.21 -4.43 9.44
N GLN A 173 -6.89 -3.35 8.72
CA GLN A 173 -6.65 -3.42 7.28
C GLN A 173 -5.40 -4.26 6.94
N LEU A 174 -4.32 -4.08 7.71
CA LEU A 174 -3.10 -4.88 7.55
C LEU A 174 -3.36 -6.36 7.83
N ASP A 175 -4.12 -6.68 8.89
CA ASP A 175 -4.48 -8.05 9.22
C ASP A 175 -5.34 -8.70 8.13
N MET A 176 -6.33 -7.97 7.60
CA MET A 176 -7.12 -8.42 6.45
C MET A 176 -6.23 -8.71 5.23
N TYR A 177 -5.27 -7.83 4.94
CA TYR A 177 -4.29 -8.04 3.87
C TYR A 177 -3.47 -9.33 4.08
N LEU A 178 -2.89 -9.51 5.27
CA LEU A 178 -2.04 -10.64 5.60
C LEU A 178 -2.80 -11.97 5.59
N THR A 179 -4.00 -11.99 6.19
CA THR A 179 -4.80 -13.21 6.36
C THR A 179 -5.51 -13.65 5.09
N THR A 180 -5.88 -12.71 4.21
CA THR A 180 -6.68 -13.03 3.01
C THR A 180 -5.85 -12.96 1.73
N TYR A 181 -5.37 -11.77 1.39
CA TYR A 181 -4.81 -11.51 0.06
C TYR A 181 -3.40 -12.09 -0.08
N TYR A 182 -2.54 -11.82 0.89
CA TYR A 182 -1.18 -12.33 0.91
C TYR A 182 -1.15 -13.86 1.05
N ARG A 183 -1.96 -14.42 1.97
CA ARG A 183 -2.08 -15.87 2.16
C ARG A 183 -2.50 -16.59 0.87
N ARG A 184 -3.57 -16.14 0.20
CA ARG A 184 -4.05 -16.75 -1.06
C ARG A 184 -2.99 -16.73 -2.15
N TYR A 185 -2.24 -15.65 -2.27
CA TYR A 185 -1.11 -15.56 -3.20
C TYR A 185 -0.01 -16.56 -2.85
N ARG A 186 0.41 -16.66 -1.58
CA ARG A 186 1.44 -17.62 -1.14
C ARG A 186 1.03 -19.08 -1.35
N GLU A 187 -0.25 -19.39 -1.14
CA GLU A 187 -0.81 -20.71 -1.45
C GLU A 187 -0.73 -21.04 -2.95
N ALA A 188 -0.99 -20.05 -3.81
CA ALA A 188 -0.89 -20.19 -5.26
C ALA A 188 0.57 -20.39 -5.73
N VAL A 189 1.52 -19.65 -5.14
CA VAL A 189 2.96 -19.86 -5.37
C VAL A 189 3.33 -21.30 -5.03
N ALA A 190 2.94 -21.79 -3.85
CA ALA A 190 3.22 -23.16 -3.43
C ALA A 190 2.57 -24.21 -4.36
N ALA A 191 1.40 -23.92 -4.94
CA ALA A 191 0.75 -24.80 -5.90
C ALA A 191 1.51 -24.88 -7.23
N VAL A 192 2.04 -23.75 -7.72
CA VAL A 192 2.88 -23.72 -8.92
C VAL A 192 4.19 -24.46 -8.67
N GLU A 193 4.86 -24.21 -7.55
CA GLU A 193 6.12 -24.89 -7.19
C GLU A 193 5.93 -26.41 -7.11
N ARG A 194 4.85 -26.88 -6.48
CA ARG A 194 4.49 -28.32 -6.48
C ARG A 194 4.28 -28.85 -7.90
N SER A 195 3.61 -28.09 -8.77
CA SER A 195 3.41 -28.51 -10.16
C SER A 195 4.72 -28.60 -10.93
N ILE A 196 5.66 -27.67 -10.72
CA ILE A 196 6.98 -27.68 -11.37
C ILE A 196 7.77 -28.91 -10.93
N VAL A 197 7.75 -29.24 -9.63
CA VAL A 197 8.40 -30.44 -9.10
C VAL A 197 7.80 -31.72 -9.71
N LEU A 198 6.48 -31.80 -9.87
CA LEU A 198 5.81 -32.95 -10.49
C LEU A 198 6.17 -33.12 -11.97
N LEU A 199 6.33 -32.01 -12.71
CA LEU A 199 6.79 -32.03 -14.11
C LEU A 199 8.20 -32.61 -14.22
N ARG A 200 9.10 -32.21 -13.32
CA ARG A 200 10.47 -32.70 -13.25
C ARG A 200 10.54 -34.20 -12.93
N SER A 201 9.74 -34.65 -11.96
CA SER A 201 9.71 -36.07 -11.57
C SER A 201 9.08 -36.98 -12.62
N GLY A 202 8.63 -36.44 -13.76
CA GLY A 202 8.07 -37.21 -14.86
C GLY A 202 6.79 -37.94 -14.46
N GLY A 203 5.97 -37.34 -13.58
CA GLY A 203 4.79 -37.93 -12.96
C GLY A 203 3.82 -38.53 -13.97
N GLY A 204 4.10 -39.77 -14.36
CA GLY A 204 3.20 -40.65 -15.05
C GLY A 204 2.14 -41.07 -14.05
N THR A 205 0.94 -40.52 -14.22
CA THR A 205 -0.27 -41.28 -13.93
C THR A 205 -0.30 -42.42 -14.95
N GLY A 206 0.51 -43.45 -14.69
CA GLY A 206 0.47 -44.72 -15.41
C GLY A 206 -0.80 -45.44 -15.00
N SER A 207 -1.91 -45.08 -15.61
CA SER A 207 -3.05 -45.98 -15.73
C SER A 207 -2.64 -47.09 -16.69
N ASN A 208 -1.93 -48.08 -16.17
CA ASN A 208 -1.82 -49.38 -16.81
C ASN A 208 -3.20 -50.04 -16.70
N GLU A 209 -4.02 -49.92 -17.74
CA GLU A 209 -5.00 -50.96 -18.04
C GLU A 209 -4.57 -51.69 -19.29
N ALA A 210 -4.59 -53.01 -19.15
CA ALA A 210 -3.98 -54.01 -19.99
C ALA A 210 -4.51 -53.98 -21.43
N GLY A 211 -3.56 -54.03 -22.38
CA GLY A 211 -3.82 -54.24 -23.79
C GLY A 211 -2.70 -55.09 -24.37
N GLU A 212 -3.06 -56.33 -24.67
CA GLU A 212 -2.26 -57.46 -25.11
C GLU A 212 -1.59 -57.28 -26.49
N ALA A 213 -0.47 -58.00 -26.65
CA ALA A 213 0.08 -58.56 -27.89
C ALA A 213 0.61 -57.63 -29.01
N GLY A 214 1.88 -57.82 -29.34
CA GLY A 214 2.47 -57.29 -30.58
C GLY A 214 4.00 -57.31 -30.58
N GLN A 215 4.60 -58.50 -30.68
CA GLN A 215 6.04 -58.68 -30.85
C GLN A 215 6.43 -58.21 -32.26
N GLY A 216 6.97 -56.99 -32.36
CA GLY A 216 7.50 -56.40 -33.58
C GLY A 216 8.90 -55.83 -33.36
N GLU A 217 9.91 -56.54 -33.87
CA GLU A 217 11.31 -56.11 -33.89
C GLU A 217 11.50 -54.85 -34.74
N CYS A 218 11.54 -53.67 -34.10
CA CYS A 218 12.05 -52.41 -34.67
C CYS A 218 12.70 -51.55 -33.57
N GLY A 219 13.60 -52.15 -32.77
CA GLY A 219 14.00 -51.62 -31.46
C GLY A 219 15.25 -50.73 -31.38
N ARG A 220 15.80 -50.18 -32.48
CA ARG A 220 17.06 -49.39 -32.39
C ARG A 220 16.92 -47.86 -32.46
N ASN A 221 15.87 -47.34 -33.10
CA ASN A 221 15.66 -45.89 -33.21
C ASN A 221 14.67 -45.33 -32.18
N GLY A 222 13.71 -46.13 -31.71
CA GLY A 222 12.72 -45.68 -30.70
C GLY A 222 13.34 -45.23 -29.38
N ASN A 223 14.51 -45.76 -29.00
CA ASN A 223 15.22 -45.34 -27.79
C ASN A 223 15.86 -43.94 -27.93
N LYS A 224 16.26 -43.55 -29.14
CA LYS A 224 16.86 -42.22 -29.38
C LYS A 224 15.81 -41.12 -29.43
N ASP A 225 14.64 -41.40 -29.97
CA ASP A 225 13.57 -40.41 -30.08
C ASP A 225 12.91 -40.15 -28.71
N THR A 226 12.78 -41.17 -27.86
CA THR A 226 12.31 -41.03 -26.48
C THR A 226 13.33 -40.30 -25.60
N GLU A 227 14.63 -40.58 -25.77
CA GLU A 227 15.71 -39.89 -25.07
C GLU A 227 15.76 -38.40 -25.44
N LYS A 228 15.70 -38.07 -26.74
CA LYS A 228 15.60 -36.67 -27.20
C LYS A 228 14.35 -35.95 -26.68
N ALA A 229 13.20 -36.63 -26.69
CA ALA A 229 11.96 -36.05 -26.16
C ALA A 229 12.05 -35.77 -24.65
N ARG A 230 12.77 -36.64 -23.91
CA ARG A 230 13.04 -36.45 -22.49
C ARG A 230 14.00 -35.29 -22.24
N GLU A 231 15.09 -35.21 -23.01
CA GLU A 231 16.06 -34.11 -22.94
C GLU A 231 15.39 -32.76 -23.24
N MET A 232 14.57 -32.70 -24.29
CA MET A 232 13.83 -31.49 -24.66
C MET A 232 12.89 -31.05 -23.54
N ARG A 233 12.16 -32.00 -22.94
CA ARG A 233 11.30 -31.73 -21.77
C ARG A 233 12.10 -31.25 -20.55
N GLU A 234 13.32 -31.74 -20.35
CA GLU A 234 14.16 -31.32 -19.24
C GLU A 234 14.68 -29.89 -19.43
N LEU A 235 15.11 -29.52 -20.64
CA LEU A 235 15.50 -28.15 -20.99
C LEU A 235 14.34 -27.17 -20.77
N ASP A 236 13.16 -27.56 -21.22
CA ASP A 236 11.90 -26.85 -21.04
C ASP A 236 11.57 -26.62 -19.54
N CYS A 237 11.71 -27.64 -18.70
CA CYS A 237 11.51 -27.53 -17.25
C CYS A 237 12.52 -26.59 -16.60
N ARG A 238 13.80 -26.69 -16.97
CA ARG A 238 14.86 -25.80 -16.45
C ARG A 238 14.59 -24.35 -16.79
N GLN A 239 14.08 -24.08 -17.99
CA GLN A 239 13.83 -22.72 -18.42
C GLN A 239 12.56 -22.13 -17.77
N LEU A 240 11.55 -22.96 -17.52
CA LEU A 240 10.42 -22.61 -16.64
C LEU A 240 10.89 -22.29 -15.21
N GLU A 241 11.71 -23.14 -14.61
CA GLU A 241 12.28 -22.94 -13.26
C GLU A 241 13.08 -21.64 -13.20
N TRP A 242 13.90 -21.38 -14.23
CA TRP A 242 14.67 -20.16 -14.32
C TRP A 242 13.77 -18.92 -14.37
N TRP A 243 12.75 -18.91 -15.23
CA TRP A 243 11.80 -17.79 -15.30
C TRP A 243 11.05 -17.62 -13.97
N TRP A 244 10.54 -18.73 -13.41
CA TRP A 244 9.79 -18.72 -12.16
C TRP A 244 10.61 -18.15 -11.01
N GLY A 245 11.82 -18.66 -10.79
CA GLY A 245 12.69 -18.22 -9.70
C GLY A 245 13.34 -16.85 -9.94
N THR A 246 13.92 -16.66 -11.12
CA THR A 246 14.79 -15.51 -11.42
C THR A 246 14.01 -14.29 -11.88
N VAL A 247 12.85 -14.46 -12.50
CA VAL A 247 12.03 -13.35 -13.01
C VAL A 247 10.86 -13.10 -12.08
N PHE A 248 9.93 -14.06 -11.99
CA PHE A 248 8.67 -13.87 -11.28
C PHE A 248 8.87 -13.73 -9.77
N LEU A 249 9.43 -14.76 -9.09
CA LEU A 249 9.62 -14.74 -7.65
C LEU A 249 10.60 -13.64 -7.20
N ARG A 250 11.64 -13.37 -7.97
CA ARG A 250 12.57 -12.28 -7.67
C ARG A 250 11.86 -10.92 -7.62
N ASP A 251 10.95 -10.68 -8.56
CA ASP A 251 10.18 -9.44 -8.54
C ASP A 251 9.21 -9.42 -7.35
N MET A 252 8.52 -10.54 -7.07
CA MET A 252 7.61 -10.63 -5.92
C MET A 252 8.33 -10.42 -4.59
N MET A 253 9.55 -10.93 -4.46
CA MET A 253 10.39 -10.74 -3.27
C MET A 253 10.69 -9.26 -3.00
N ARG A 254 10.76 -8.39 -4.02
CA ARG A 254 10.93 -6.95 -3.80
C ARG A 254 9.76 -6.36 -3.02
N TRP A 255 8.58 -6.96 -3.18
CA TRP A 255 7.32 -6.46 -2.63
C TRP A 255 7.08 -7.10 -1.27
N GLU A 256 7.32 -8.41 -1.16
CA GLU A 256 7.23 -9.17 0.09
C GLU A 256 8.16 -8.61 1.18
N ARG A 257 9.37 -8.15 0.81
CA ARG A 257 10.32 -7.52 1.74
C ARG A 257 9.81 -6.26 2.44
N ARG A 258 8.76 -5.63 1.89
CA ARG A 258 8.16 -4.41 2.46
C ARG A 258 7.10 -4.72 3.51
N ILE A 259 6.48 -5.89 3.46
CA ILE A 259 5.39 -6.29 4.37
C ILE A 259 5.76 -6.11 5.85
N PRO A 260 6.95 -6.52 6.33
CA PRO A 260 7.32 -6.33 7.74
C PRO A 260 7.42 -4.85 8.16
N LEU A 261 7.71 -3.96 7.21
CA LEU A 261 7.85 -2.52 7.44
C LEU A 261 6.48 -1.81 7.57
N LEU A 262 5.38 -2.51 7.26
CA LEU A 262 4.03 -1.96 7.33
C LEU A 262 3.43 -2.01 8.73
N ARG A 263 4.16 -2.47 9.75
CA ARG A 263 3.68 -2.44 11.14
C ARG A 263 3.59 -1.00 11.64
N MET A 264 2.44 -0.64 12.19
CA MET A 264 2.22 0.72 12.71
C MET A 264 3.19 1.02 13.86
N PRO A 265 4.00 2.10 13.77
CA PRO A 265 4.85 2.52 14.87
C PRO A 265 4.02 3.04 16.05
N ALA A 266 4.63 3.09 17.24
CA ALA A 266 4.05 3.74 18.39
C ALA A 266 3.87 5.25 18.15
N PHE A 267 2.92 5.85 18.86
CA PHE A 267 2.56 7.27 18.72
C PHE A 267 3.79 8.19 18.89
N GLU A 268 4.61 7.91 19.90
CA GLU A 268 5.79 8.70 20.27
C GLU A 268 6.84 8.69 19.14
N VAL A 269 6.96 7.56 18.44
CA VAL A 269 7.83 7.44 17.27
C VAL A 269 7.31 8.30 16.12
N VAL A 270 6.00 8.25 15.85
CA VAL A 270 5.40 9.06 14.77
C VAL A 270 5.50 10.56 15.07
N VAL A 271 5.27 10.98 16.31
CA VAL A 271 5.43 12.39 16.72
C VAL A 271 6.89 12.82 16.63
N GLY A 272 7.82 11.98 17.09
CA GLY A 272 9.26 12.24 16.96
C GLY A 272 9.70 12.42 15.50
N GLU A 273 9.17 11.59 14.58
CA GLU A 273 9.38 11.73 13.14
C GLU A 273 8.82 13.05 12.57
N VAL A 274 7.72 13.58 13.11
CA VAL A 274 7.20 14.88 12.67
C VAL A 274 8.06 16.01 13.24
N TYR A 275 8.42 15.94 14.52
CA TYR A 275 9.19 16.97 15.21
C TYR A 275 10.55 17.19 14.55
N GLU A 276 11.29 16.12 14.29
CA GLU A 276 12.58 16.21 13.63
C GLU A 276 12.42 16.78 12.19
N ALA A 277 11.31 16.48 11.48
CA ALA A 277 11.00 17.02 10.14
C ALA A 277 10.77 18.52 10.18
N VAL A 278 10.06 18.99 11.20
CA VAL A 278 9.92 20.42 11.49
C VAL A 278 11.28 21.05 11.76
N ARG A 279 12.11 20.45 12.62
CA ARG A 279 13.45 20.97 12.96
C ARG A 279 14.36 21.12 11.74
N GLY A 280 14.25 20.19 10.78
CA GLY A 280 15.06 20.23 9.56
C GLY A 280 14.57 21.22 8.49
N ALA A 281 13.26 21.49 8.43
CA ALA A 281 12.62 22.19 7.33
C ALA A 281 12.11 23.59 7.66
N VAL A 282 11.80 23.88 8.92
CA VAL A 282 11.20 25.15 9.36
C VAL A 282 12.29 26.10 9.90
N GLU A 283 12.09 27.40 9.70
CA GLU A 283 12.96 28.45 10.24
C GLU A 283 13.03 28.42 11.78
N GLU A 284 14.22 28.69 12.34
CA GLU A 284 14.41 28.90 13.78
C GLU A 284 14.05 30.36 14.11
N GLY A 285 13.18 30.57 15.08
CA GLY A 285 12.75 31.90 15.55
C GLY A 285 12.39 31.85 17.03
N GLU A 286 12.45 33.01 17.70
CA GLU A 286 12.30 33.16 19.16
C GLU A 286 10.87 32.88 19.69
N GLU A 287 9.89 32.68 18.81
CA GLU A 287 8.48 32.51 19.18
C GLU A 287 8.12 31.01 19.27
N GLU A 288 7.73 30.54 20.45
CA GLU A 288 7.40 29.16 20.82
C GLU A 288 6.44 28.45 19.83
N VAL A 289 6.66 27.16 19.52
CA VAL A 289 5.73 26.42 18.64
C VAL A 289 4.52 26.22 19.53
N VAL A 290 3.39 26.86 19.21
CA VAL A 290 2.16 26.64 19.96
C VAL A 290 1.68 25.23 19.68
N TRP A 291 2.02 24.30 20.57
CA TRP A 291 1.41 22.99 20.65
C TRP A 291 0.07 23.18 21.36
N GLU A 292 -1.02 23.28 20.60
CA GLU A 292 -2.35 23.20 21.20
C GLU A 292 -2.56 21.77 21.70
N GLU A 293 -2.17 21.51 22.94
CA GLU A 293 -2.65 20.34 23.68
C GLU A 293 -4.16 20.50 23.82
N GLY A 294 -4.91 19.68 23.08
CA GLY A 294 -6.35 19.55 23.26
C GLY A 294 -6.61 19.20 24.71
N GLY A 295 -7.14 20.16 25.48
CA GLY A 295 -7.26 20.05 26.92
C GLY A 295 -8.02 18.81 27.34
N PHE A 296 -7.37 17.95 28.13
CA PHE A 296 -7.95 17.23 29.27
C PHE A 296 -6.81 16.60 30.09
N GLY A 297 -6.61 17.11 31.31
CA GLY A 297 -5.94 16.39 32.40
C GLY A 297 -4.41 16.53 32.47
N GLY A 298 -3.95 17.46 33.32
CA GLY A 298 -2.54 17.59 33.67
C GLY A 298 -1.97 16.31 34.29
N TYR A 299 -0.74 15.96 33.87
CA TYR A 299 0.11 15.04 34.60
C TYR A 299 1.30 15.82 35.16
N ASP A 300 1.35 15.84 36.48
CA ASP A 300 2.41 16.34 37.33
C ASP A 300 3.67 15.48 37.10
N LEU A 301 4.68 16.02 36.43
CA LEU A 301 5.99 15.39 36.28
C LEU A 301 6.80 15.64 37.56
N ASN A 302 6.42 14.96 38.64
CA ASN A 302 7.24 14.86 39.83
C ASN A 302 7.79 13.44 39.98
N CYS A 303 8.83 13.12 39.21
CA CYS A 303 9.69 11.97 39.49
C CYS A 303 10.86 12.43 40.36
N GLY A 304 10.59 12.54 41.66
CA GLY A 304 11.62 12.59 42.69
C GLY A 304 12.24 11.21 42.93
N ARG A 305 13.57 11.19 42.93
CA ARG A 305 14.54 10.37 43.69
C ARG A 305 14.17 8.96 44.15
#